data_AF-A0A2T4TVM1-F1
#
_entry.id   AF-A0A2T4TVM1-F1
#
_cell.length_a   1.000
_cell.length_b   1.000
_cell.length_c   1.000
_cell.angle_alpha   90.00
_cell.angle_beta   90.00
_cell.angle_gamma   90.00
#
_symmetry.space_group_name_H-M   'P 1'
#
loop_
_entity.id
_entity.type
_entity.pdbx_description
1 polymer ?
#
loop_
_entity_poly.entity_id
_entity_poly.type
_entity_poly.pdbx_seq_one_letter_code
_entity_poly.pdbx_strand_id
1 'polypeptide(L)'
;MRSGGWAVRRSFAPTVISVGVLLWGCSGVHLRPESYDWVTGERTAPAAVSAAKAALAEAQAAGAANFSAARYPMAKAREYIILAEDELSDRDLAAAEMTAGIARKAAEEAKAIAQRGK
;
A
#
# COMPACT_ATOMS: atom_id res chain seq x y z
N MET A 1 -44.84 -38.01 -31.60
CA MET A 1 -44.25 -39.21 -32.22
C MET A 1 -42.93 -38.83 -32.87
N ARG A 2 -41.85 -39.54 -32.51
CA ARG A 2 -40.57 -39.78 -33.21
C ARG A 2 -39.81 -38.56 -33.79
N SER A 3 -38.71 -38.11 -33.18
CA SER A 3 -37.31 -38.61 -33.33
C SER A 3 -36.80 -38.52 -34.78
N GLY A 4 -35.67 -37.91 -35.14
CA GLY A 4 -34.52 -37.39 -34.40
C GLY A 4 -33.47 -36.92 -35.43
N GLY A 5 -32.37 -36.33 -34.96
CA GLY A 5 -31.28 -35.89 -35.83
C GLY A 5 -30.18 -35.17 -35.05
N TRP A 6 -29.44 -35.91 -34.24
CA TRP A 6 -28.19 -35.47 -33.62
C TRP A 6 -27.10 -35.19 -34.69
N ALA A 7 -26.41 -34.06 -34.56
CA ALA A 7 -24.97 -33.99 -34.80
C ALA A 7 -24.38 -32.83 -33.99
N VAL A 8 -23.83 -33.18 -32.83
CA VAL A 8 -22.87 -32.37 -32.08
C VAL A 8 -21.62 -32.22 -32.94
N ARG A 9 -21.11 -30.99 -33.12
CA ARG A 9 -19.66 -30.74 -33.20
C ARG A 9 -19.32 -29.31 -32.78
N ARG A 10 -19.04 -29.25 -31.48
CA ARG A 10 -18.19 -28.32 -30.74
C ARG A 10 -16.88 -28.05 -31.50
N SER A 11 -16.62 -26.79 -31.83
CA SER A 11 -15.26 -26.27 -32.01
C SER A 11 -15.21 -24.85 -31.46
N PHE A 12 -14.63 -24.78 -30.26
CA PHE A 12 -14.15 -23.58 -29.60
C PHE A 12 -13.02 -22.96 -30.41
N ALA A 13 -13.10 -21.67 -30.71
CA ALA A 13 -11.94 -20.85 -31.04
C ALA A 13 -12.20 -19.38 -30.68
N PRO A 14 -11.96 -18.93 -29.44
CA PRO A 14 -11.75 -17.52 -29.18
C PRO A 14 -10.30 -17.19 -29.50
N THR A 15 -9.98 -17.06 -30.78
CA THR A 15 -8.68 -16.53 -31.22
C THR A 15 -8.88 -15.05 -31.51
N VAL A 16 -8.86 -14.20 -30.48
CA VAL A 16 -8.25 -12.84 -30.42
C VAL A 16 -8.41 -12.34 -28.97
N ILE A 17 -7.77 -13.01 -28.02
CA ILE A 17 -7.27 -12.38 -26.80
C ILE A 17 -5.76 -12.52 -26.94
N SER A 18 -5.01 -11.41 -26.83
CA SER A 18 -3.57 -11.34 -26.46
C SER A 18 -2.73 -10.27 -27.20
N VAL A 19 -3.29 -9.10 -27.54
CA VAL A 19 -2.40 -7.94 -27.89
C VAL A 19 -2.81 -6.63 -27.21
N GLY A 20 -4.10 -6.39 -26.93
CA GLY A 20 -4.54 -5.11 -26.36
C GLY A 20 -4.31 -4.90 -24.85
N VAL A 21 -3.93 -5.94 -24.09
CA VAL A 21 -3.82 -5.87 -22.61
C VAL A 21 -2.37 -5.85 -22.13
N LEU A 22 -1.37 -6.01 -23.02
CA LEU A 22 0.05 -5.97 -22.64
C LEU A 22 0.66 -4.57 -22.59
N LEU A 23 -0.13 -3.50 -22.84
CA LEU A 23 0.35 -2.12 -22.81
C LEU A 23 -0.18 -1.29 -21.63
N TRP A 24 -0.91 -1.89 -20.69
CA TRP A 24 -1.21 -1.27 -19.40
C TRP A 24 -0.24 -1.73 -18.29
N GLY A 25 0.94 -2.18 -18.70
CA GLY A 25 2.12 -2.25 -17.85
C GLY A 25 2.93 -0.96 -17.97
N CYS A 26 2.31 0.21 -17.76
CA CYS A 26 3.07 1.40 -17.41
C CYS A 26 3.51 1.25 -15.96
N SER A 27 4.47 0.35 -15.77
CA SER A 27 5.32 0.24 -14.60
C SER A 27 5.76 1.62 -14.14
N GLY A 28 5.29 2.04 -12.97
CA GLY A 28 6.08 2.74 -11.95
C GLY A 28 6.95 3.91 -12.40
N VAL A 29 6.58 4.69 -13.41
CA VAL A 29 7.12 6.05 -13.54
C VAL A 29 6.34 6.90 -12.54
N HIS A 30 6.58 6.64 -11.26
CA HIS A 30 6.38 7.66 -10.27
C HIS A 30 7.27 8.81 -10.69
N LEU A 31 6.65 9.97 -10.92
CA LEU A 31 7.31 11.19 -11.37
C LEU A 31 8.44 11.50 -10.39
N ARG A 32 9.65 11.02 -10.71
CA ARG A 32 10.85 11.26 -9.92
C ARG A 32 11.00 12.76 -9.81
N PRO A 33 10.80 13.37 -8.63
CA PRO A 33 10.92 14.80 -8.53
C PRO A 33 12.34 15.18 -8.94
N GLU A 34 12.50 16.09 -9.90
CA GLU A 34 13.83 16.46 -10.42
C GLU A 34 14.76 16.99 -9.30
N SER A 35 14.18 17.46 -8.20
CA SER A 35 14.88 17.96 -7.01
C SER A 35 15.06 16.94 -5.88
N TYR A 36 14.62 15.68 -6.04
CA TYR A 36 14.79 14.67 -5.00
C TYR A 36 16.21 14.10 -5.02
N ASP A 37 16.91 14.17 -3.89
CA ASP A 37 18.25 13.58 -3.76
C ASP A 37 18.11 12.07 -3.50
N TRP A 38 18.22 11.30 -4.59
CA TRP A 38 18.13 9.84 -4.57
C TRP A 38 19.23 9.17 -3.74
N VAL A 39 20.41 9.79 -3.62
CA VAL A 39 21.52 9.23 -2.81
C VAL A 39 21.22 9.36 -1.33
N THR A 40 20.66 10.50 -0.92
CA THR A 40 20.18 10.68 0.46
C THR A 40 18.95 9.82 0.71
N GLY A 41 18.02 9.75 -0.25
CA GLY A 41 16.79 8.95 -0.21
C GLY A 41 17.03 7.47 0.09
N GLU A 42 18.12 6.88 -0.40
CA GLU A 42 18.44 5.47 -0.14
C GLU A 42 18.67 5.19 1.36
N ARG A 43 19.06 6.21 2.13
CA ARG A 43 19.23 6.11 3.59
C ARG A 43 17.98 6.55 4.33
N THR A 44 17.34 7.63 3.87
CA THR A 44 16.26 8.29 4.60
C THR A 44 14.91 7.58 4.41
N ALA A 45 14.63 6.96 3.27
CA ALA A 45 13.40 6.20 3.05
C ALA A 45 13.26 4.96 3.96
N PRO A 46 14.26 4.05 4.04
CA PRO A 46 14.20 2.94 5.00
C PRO A 46 14.10 3.40 6.46
N ALA A 47 14.80 4.49 6.81
CA ALA A 47 14.74 5.07 8.14
C ALA A 47 13.35 5.63 8.47
N ALA A 48 12.69 6.28 7.50
CA ALA A 48 11.33 6.79 7.65
C ALA A 48 10.32 5.65 7.88
N VAL A 49 10.40 4.57 7.10
CA VAL A 49 9.56 3.37 7.30
C VAL A 49 9.78 2.75 8.68
N SER A 50 11.04 2.63 9.11
CA SER A 50 11.39 2.14 10.46
C SER A 50 10.79 3.03 11.55
N ALA A 51 10.90 4.36 11.41
CA ALA A 51 10.32 5.32 12.35
C ALA A 51 8.78 5.24 12.42
N ALA A 52 8.10 5.01 11.30
CA ALA A 52 6.66 4.81 11.27
C ALA A 52 6.24 3.54 12.02
N LYS A 53 6.96 2.44 11.83
CA LYS A 53 6.74 1.18 12.58
C LYS A 53 6.96 1.37 14.07
N ALA A 54 8.03 2.07 14.47
CA ALA A 54 8.30 2.40 15.86
C ALA A 54 7.16 3.22 16.48
N ALA A 55 6.68 4.26 15.79
CA ALA A 55 5.56 5.06 16.25
C ALA A 55 4.27 4.23 16.41
N LEU A 56 3.99 3.31 15.49
CA LEU A 56 2.84 2.39 15.61
C LEU A 56 2.99 1.48 16.83
N ALA A 57 4.18 0.94 17.09
CA ALA A 57 4.44 0.13 18.28
C ALA A 57 4.27 0.94 19.58
N GLU A 58 4.71 2.20 19.60
CA GLU A 58 4.49 3.11 20.73
C GLU A 58 3.01 3.41 20.96
N ALA A 59 2.23 3.61 19.90
CA ALA A 59 0.77 3.80 20.00
C ALA A 59 0.10 2.56 20.59
N GLN A 60 0.52 1.36 20.18
CA GLN A 60 0.04 0.09 20.74
C GLN A 60 0.40 -0.03 22.22
N ALA A 61 1.65 0.24 22.58
CA ALA A 61 2.11 0.22 23.97
C ALA A 61 1.39 1.26 24.85
N ALA A 62 0.99 2.39 24.28
CA ALA A 62 0.17 3.39 24.96
C ALA A 62 -1.28 2.94 25.21
N GLY A 63 -1.69 1.79 24.64
CA GLY A 63 -3.03 1.25 24.78
C GLY A 63 -4.04 1.81 23.78
N ALA A 64 -3.59 2.38 22.66
CA ALA A 64 -4.47 2.99 21.66
C ALA A 64 -5.57 2.05 21.15
N ALA A 65 -5.33 0.74 21.13
CA ALA A 65 -6.34 -0.26 20.74
C ALA A 65 -7.61 -0.26 21.61
N ASN A 66 -7.51 0.26 22.84
CA ASN A 66 -8.62 0.31 23.80
C ASN A 66 -9.57 1.50 23.59
N PHE A 67 -9.18 2.46 22.74
CA PHE A 67 -9.95 3.69 22.51
C PHE A 67 -10.62 3.67 21.14
N SER A 68 -11.95 3.78 21.12
CA SER A 68 -12.72 3.79 19.86
C SER A 68 -12.25 4.90 18.90
N ALA A 69 -11.95 6.09 19.44
CA ALA A 69 -11.44 7.22 18.69
C ALA A 69 -10.07 6.96 18.02
N ALA A 70 -9.26 6.04 18.56
CA ALA A 70 -7.95 5.71 17.99
C ALA A 70 -8.01 4.62 16.91
N ARG A 71 -9.17 3.99 16.68
CA ARG A 71 -9.30 2.88 15.70
C ARG A 71 -8.92 3.31 14.28
N TYR A 72 -9.44 4.45 13.83
CA TYR A 72 -9.16 4.97 12.50
C TYR A 72 -7.67 5.33 12.31
N PRO A 73 -7.03 6.16 13.18
CA PRO A 73 -5.61 6.47 13.01
C PRO A 73 -4.71 5.22 13.14
N MET A 74 -5.06 4.25 13.98
CA MET A 74 -4.36 2.96 14.04
C MET A 74 -4.45 2.15 12.74
N ALA A 75 -5.63 2.08 12.13
CA ALA A 75 -5.82 1.39 10.85
C ALA A 75 -5.05 2.09 9.74
N LYS A 76 -5.19 3.43 9.66
CA LYS A 76 -4.46 4.26 8.70
C LYS A 76 -2.95 4.10 8.83
N ALA A 77 -2.40 4.10 10.05
CA ALA A 77 -0.97 3.89 10.27
C ALA A 77 -0.49 2.54 9.71
N ARG A 78 -1.25 1.46 9.90
CA ARG A 78 -0.91 0.12 9.38
C ARG A 78 -0.94 0.07 7.86
N GLU A 79 -2.01 0.61 7.26
CA GLU A 79 -2.18 0.62 5.80
C GLU A 79 -1.06 1.41 5.12
N TYR A 80 -0.75 2.60 5.64
CA TYR A 80 0.33 3.41 5.07
C TYR A 80 1.72 2.85 5.35
N ILE A 81 1.94 2.03 6.39
CA ILE A 81 3.20 1.27 6.51
C ILE A 81 3.32 0.27 5.37
N ILE A 82 2.27 -0.49 5.08
CA ILE A 82 2.27 -1.48 3.99
C ILE A 82 2.56 -0.79 2.65
N LEU A 83 1.87 0.32 2.37
CA LEU A 83 2.12 1.11 1.17
C LEU A 83 3.57 1.63 1.13
N ALA A 84 4.11 2.15 2.24
CA ALA A 84 5.48 2.66 2.26
C ALA A 84 6.53 1.55 2.05
N GLU A 85 6.25 0.33 2.51
CA GLU A 85 7.09 -0.85 2.24
C GLU A 85 7.04 -1.27 0.76
N ASP A 86 5.86 -1.18 0.14
CA ASP A 86 5.65 -1.46 -1.29
C ASP A 86 6.44 -0.47 -2.16
N GLU A 87 6.28 0.84 -1.90
CA GLU A 87 7.03 1.90 -2.58
C GLU A 87 8.55 1.75 -2.40
N LEU A 88 8.99 1.30 -1.22
CA LEU A 88 10.40 1.05 -0.95
C LEU A 88 10.92 -0.16 -1.74
N SER A 89 10.10 -1.20 -1.91
CA SER A 89 10.39 -2.37 -2.75
C SER A 89 10.53 -1.97 -4.22
N ASP A 90 9.67 -1.07 -4.69
CA ASP A 90 9.69 -0.53 -6.06
C ASP A 90 10.79 0.52 -6.29
N ARG A 91 11.56 0.84 -5.24
CA ARG A 91 12.61 1.87 -5.20
C ARG A 91 12.08 3.28 -5.53
N ASP A 92 10.80 3.54 -5.28
CA ASP A 92 10.29 4.90 -5.19
C ASP A 92 10.52 5.45 -3.77
N LEU A 93 11.73 5.93 -3.56
CA LEU A 93 12.21 6.43 -2.27
C LEU A 93 11.42 7.65 -1.80
N ALA A 94 11.01 8.53 -2.72
CA ALA A 94 10.25 9.73 -2.40
C ALA A 94 8.82 9.38 -1.96
N ALA A 95 8.14 8.46 -2.66
CA ALA A 95 6.83 7.97 -2.22
C ALA A 95 6.93 7.18 -0.92
N ALA A 96 7.94 6.34 -0.75
CA ALA A 96 8.17 5.59 0.49
C ALA A 96 8.30 6.54 1.69
N GLU A 97 9.09 7.61 1.59
CA GLU A 97 9.21 8.62 2.65
C GLU A 97 7.92 9.34 2.95
N MET A 98 7.22 9.78 1.91
CA MET A 98 5.97 10.50 2.05
C MET A 98 4.91 9.65 2.75
N THR A 99 4.75 8.42 2.28
CA THR A 99 3.78 7.44 2.78
C THR A 99 4.14 7.02 4.21
N ALA A 100 5.42 6.77 4.51
CA ALA A 100 5.89 6.53 5.87
C ALA A 100 5.63 7.73 6.79
N GLY A 101 5.78 8.97 6.30
CA GLY A 101 5.45 10.18 7.03
C GLY A 101 3.97 10.29 7.40
N ILE A 102 3.06 9.87 6.50
CA ILE A 102 1.62 9.79 6.78
C ILE A 102 1.34 8.74 7.84
N ALA A 103 1.95 7.55 7.71
CA ALA A 103 1.80 6.48 8.69
C ALA A 103 2.26 6.91 10.09
N ARG A 104 3.43 7.57 10.18
CA ARG A 104 3.98 8.04 11.45
C ARG A 104 3.05 9.04 12.13
N LYS A 105 2.55 10.04 11.39
CA LYS A 105 1.60 11.03 11.93
C LYS A 105 0.31 10.37 12.43
N ALA A 106 -0.21 9.38 11.70
CA ALA A 106 -1.40 8.64 12.13
C ALA A 106 -1.13 7.82 13.42
N ALA A 107 0.04 7.21 13.54
CA ALA A 107 0.43 6.51 14.76
C ALA A 107 0.61 7.47 15.95
N GLU A 108 1.24 8.62 15.74
CA GLU A 108 1.38 9.68 16.75
C GLU A 108 0.02 10.20 17.22
N GLU A 109 -0.95 10.38 16.31
CA GLU A 109 -2.33 10.74 16.62
C GLU A 109 -3.01 9.67 17.48
N ALA A 110 -2.90 8.40 17.11
CA ALA A 110 -3.44 7.29 17.89
C ALA A 110 -2.85 7.23 19.31
N LYS A 111 -1.53 7.44 19.43
CA LYS A 111 -0.84 7.52 20.72
C LYS A 111 -1.35 8.70 21.55
N ALA A 112 -1.53 9.87 20.95
CA ALA A 112 -2.05 11.06 21.64
C ALA A 112 -3.47 10.85 22.16
N ILE A 113 -4.35 10.19 21.39
CA ILE A 113 -5.70 9.81 21.84
C ILE A 113 -5.62 8.91 23.07
N ALA A 114 -4.78 7.88 23.02
CA ALA A 114 -4.60 6.95 24.13
C ALA A 114 -4.09 7.63 25.40
N GLN A 115 -3.18 8.60 25.26
CA GLN A 115 -2.61 9.34 26.38
C GLN A 115 -3.59 10.36 26.99
N ARG A 116 -4.49 10.95 26.20
CA ARG A 116 -5.53 11.86 26.69
C ARG A 116 -6.68 11.15 27.40
N GLY A 117 -6.88 9.87 27.10
CA GLY A 117 -7.90 9.03 27.73
C GLY A 117 -7.43 8.29 28.99
N LYS A 118 -6.20 8.52 29.45
CA LYS A 118 -5.70 8.09 30.76
C LYS A 118 -6.13 9.08 31.84
#